data_AF-A0A7C6FY39-F1
#
_entry.id   AF-A0A7C6FY39-F1
#
_cell.length_a   1.000
_cell.length_b   1.000
_cell.length_c   1.000
_cell.angle_alpha   90.00
_cell.angle_beta   90.00
_cell.angle_gamma   90.00
#
_symmetry.space_group_name_H-M   'P 1'
#
loop_
_entity.id
_entity.type
_entity.pdbx_description
1 polymer ?
#
loop_
_entity_poly.entity_id
_entity_poly.type
_entity_poly.pdbx_seq_one_letter_code
_entity_poly.pdbx_strand_id
1 'polypeptide(L)'
;MTTENLFRLIAEDNKDAFNTLFREWYERLCRFARHYLENKEDVEEVVSDVFVALWHSRTSLADVAKADTYLFVAVKNRCYNLYRKTVPMKITIEE
;
A
#
# COMPACT_ATOMS: atom_id res chain seq x y z
N MET A 1 -3.04 19.06 4.54
CA MET A 1 -2.43 18.73 3.21
C MET A 1 -3.23 17.59 2.62
N THR A 2 -3.48 17.57 1.31
CA THR A 2 -4.16 16.42 0.68
C THR A 2 -3.16 15.29 0.39
N THR A 3 -3.64 14.05 0.34
CA THR A 3 -2.79 12.88 0.05
C THR A 3 -2.18 12.99 -1.35
N GLU A 4 -2.89 13.54 -2.33
CA GLU A 4 -2.38 13.83 -3.67
C GLU A 4 -1.19 14.82 -3.65
N ASN A 5 -1.26 15.83 -2.79
CA ASN A 5 -0.16 16.78 -2.65
C ASN A 5 1.07 16.12 -2.02
N LEU A 6 0.88 15.22 -1.04
CA LEU A 6 1.97 14.43 -0.48
C LEU A 6 2.62 13.56 -1.57
N PHE A 7 1.83 12.94 -2.44
CA PHE A 7 2.36 12.12 -3.54
C PHE A 7 3.25 12.90 -4.51
N ARG A 8 2.85 14.13 -4.86
CA ARG A 8 3.70 15.01 -5.69
C ARG A 8 5.02 15.35 -5.01
N LEU A 9 4.97 15.74 -3.73
CA LEU A 9 6.19 16.04 -2.96
C LEU A 9 7.10 14.81 -2.83
N ILE A 10 6.51 13.62 -2.61
CA ILE A 10 7.25 12.36 -2.53
C ILE A 10 7.93 12.04 -3.87
N ALA A 11 7.30 12.36 -5.00
CA ALA A 11 7.91 12.20 -6.32
C ALA A 11 9.16 13.08 -6.52
N GLU A 12 9.26 14.18 -5.77
CA GLU A 12 10.41 15.10 -5.72
C GLU A 12 11.43 14.72 -4.62
N ASP A 13 11.44 13.48 -4.15
CA ASP A 13 12.33 12.96 -3.09
C ASP A 13 12.10 13.59 -1.70
N ASN A 14 10.94 14.21 -1.47
CA ASN A 14 10.63 14.80 -0.17
C ASN A 14 10.33 13.72 0.88
N LYS A 15 11.32 13.44 1.74
CA LYS A 15 11.24 12.46 2.82
C LYS A 15 10.27 12.84 3.92
N ASP A 16 10.12 14.13 4.21
CA ASP A 16 9.17 14.62 5.22
C ASP A 16 7.74 14.34 4.77
N ALA A 17 7.42 14.58 3.49
CA ALA A 17 6.11 14.25 2.93
C ALA A 17 5.82 12.75 2.99
N PHE A 18 6.81 11.90 2.74
CA PHE A 18 6.68 10.45 2.89
C PHE A 18 6.41 10.04 4.34
N ASN A 19 7.12 10.64 5.30
CA ASN A 19 6.94 10.38 6.72
C ASN A 19 5.55 10.85 7.21
N THR A 20 5.07 12.00 6.72
CA THR A 20 3.70 12.47 6.97
C THR A 20 2.69 11.47 6.43
N LEU A 21 2.83 11.05 5.16
CA LEU A 21 1.95 10.06 4.55
C LEU A 21 1.93 8.77 5.37
N PHE A 22 3.10 8.25 5.74
CA PHE A 22 3.22 7.04 6.54
C PHE A 22 2.48 7.16 7.87
N ARG A 23 2.70 8.25 8.62
CA ARG A 23 2.04 8.46 9.93
C ARG A 23 0.53 8.54 9.83
N GLU A 24 0.00 9.18 8.79
CA GLU A 24 -1.44 9.33 8.60
C GLU A 24 -2.10 8.04 8.10
N TRP A 25 -1.41 7.28 7.25
CA TRP A 25 -2.00 6.17 6.52
C TRP A 25 -1.68 4.79 7.07
N TYR A 26 -0.56 4.62 7.77
CA TYR A 26 -0.11 3.31 8.23
C TYR A 26 -1.18 2.60 9.05
N GLU A 27 -1.70 3.26 10.10
CA GLU A 27 -2.73 2.64 10.95
C GLU A 27 -4.02 2.34 10.17
N ARG A 28 -4.42 3.25 9.26
CA ARG A 28 -5.63 3.10 8.45
C ARG A 28 -5.51 1.91 7.49
N LEU A 29 -4.34 1.73 6.88
CA LEU A 29 -4.03 0.62 6.00
C LEU A 29 -3.88 -0.70 6.76
N CYS A 30 -3.29 -0.69 7.96
CA CYS A 30 -3.23 -1.87 8.83
C CYS A 30 -4.63 -2.34 9.22
N ARG A 31 -5.52 -1.42 9.61
CA ARG A 31 -6.93 -1.74 9.89
C ARG A 31 -7.62 -2.35 8.67
N PHE A 32 -7.36 -1.82 7.48
CA PHE A 32 -7.90 -2.35 6.23
C PHE A 32 -7.36 -3.76 5.90
N ALA A 33 -6.05 -3.97 6.02
CA ALA A 33 -5.39 -5.26 5.77
C ALA A 33 -5.87 -6.36 6.72
N ARG A 34 -6.24 -6.04 7.96
CA ARG A 34 -6.84 -7.00 8.92
C ARG A 34 -8.15 -7.62 8.45
N HIS A 35 -8.84 -7.04 7.48
CA HIS A 35 -10.00 -7.68 6.86
C HIS A 35 -9.62 -8.85 5.94
N TYR A 36 -8.35 -8.95 5.55
CA TYR A 36 -7.83 -9.98 4.64
C TYR A 36 -6.85 -10.94 5.33
N LEU A 37 -6.13 -10.47 6.35
CA LEU A 37 -5.09 -11.21 7.05
C LEU A 37 -5.41 -11.26 8.55
N GLU A 38 -5.36 -12.46 9.13
CA GLU A 38 -5.65 -12.68 10.55
C GLU A 38 -4.45 -12.36 11.45
N ASN A 39 -3.23 -12.65 10.97
CA ASN A 39 -2.01 -12.37 11.72
C ASN A 39 -1.65 -10.89 11.65
N LYS A 40 -1.42 -10.29 12.83
CA LYS A 40 -0.97 -8.90 12.94
C LYS A 40 0.41 -8.70 12.31
N GLU A 41 1.33 -9.66 12.42
CA GLU A 41 2.67 -9.56 11.86
C GLU A 41 2.61 -9.47 10.33
N ASP A 42 1.82 -10.34 9.70
CA ASP A 42 1.59 -10.33 8.24
C ASP A 42 0.97 -9.00 7.77
N VAL A 43 0.06 -8.42 8.57
CA VAL A 43 -0.53 -7.11 8.29
C VAL A 43 0.53 -6.01 8.28
N GLU A 44 1.35 -5.95 9.33
CA GLU A 44 2.39 -4.93 9.48
C GLU A 44 3.47 -5.08 8.40
N GLU A 45 3.84 -6.31 8.05
CA GLU A 45 4.74 -6.61 6.96
C GLU A 45 4.17 -6.12 5.63
N VAL A 46 2.93 -6.51 5.28
CA VAL A 46 2.30 -6.11 4.01
C VAL A 46 2.21 -4.59 3.86
N VAL A 47 1.79 -3.88 4.91
CA VAL A 47 1.67 -2.42 4.85
C VAL A 47 3.05 -1.78 4.71
N SER A 48 4.05 -2.27 5.44
CA SER A 48 5.43 -1.81 5.32
C SER A 48 5.98 -2.02 3.91
N ASP A 49 5.74 -3.20 3.33
CA ASP A 49 6.13 -3.56 1.96
C ASP A 49 5.51 -2.62 0.92
N VAL A 50 4.25 -2.22 1.11
CA VAL A 50 3.58 -1.24 0.25
C VAL A 50 4.27 0.11 0.32
N PHE A 51 4.61 0.60 1.51
CA PHE A 51 5.32 1.88 1.67
C PHE A 51 6.73 1.83 1.08
N VAL A 52 7.45 0.73 1.23
CA VAL A 52 8.77 0.51 0.60
C VAL A 52 8.63 0.53 -0.92
N ALA A 53 7.69 -0.23 -1.49
CA ALA A 53 7.43 -0.25 -2.93
C ALA A 53 7.01 1.13 -3.47
N LEU A 54 6.23 1.88 -2.71
CA LEU A 54 5.82 3.24 -3.00
C LEU A 54 7.03 4.18 -3.07
N TRP A 55 7.96 4.09 -2.11
CA TRP A 55 9.18 4.90 -2.12
C TRP A 55 10.11 4.55 -3.29
N HIS A 56 10.26 3.27 -3.61
CA HIS A 56 11.04 2.84 -4.77
C HIS A 56 10.45 3.35 -6.08
N SER A 57 9.12 3.38 -6.20
CA SER A 57 8.40 3.81 -7.39
C SER A 57 7.95 5.28 -7.34
N ARG A 58 8.54 6.09 -6.44
CA ARG A 58 8.05 7.43 -6.08
C ARG A 58 7.92 8.39 -7.26
N THR A 59 8.80 8.29 -8.25
CA THR A 59 8.78 9.15 -9.45
C THR A 59 7.48 9.04 -10.25
N SER A 60 6.81 7.88 -10.19
CA SER A 60 5.53 7.62 -10.87
C SER A 60 4.30 8.08 -10.08
N LEU A 61 4.47 8.53 -8.82
CA LEU A 61 3.35 8.92 -7.97
C LEU A 61 2.72 10.26 -8.37
N ALA A 62 3.45 11.10 -9.11
CA ALA A 62 2.95 12.38 -9.61
C ALA A 62 1.76 12.20 -10.57
N ASP A 63 1.70 11.07 -11.29
CA ASP A 63 0.64 10.75 -12.25
C ASP A 63 -0.57 10.03 -11.62
N VAL A 64 -0.52 9.75 -10.31
CA VAL A 64 -1.60 9.04 -9.62
C VAL A 64 -2.75 10.00 -9.34
N ALA A 65 -3.84 9.85 -10.10
CA ALA A 65 -5.04 10.69 -9.97
C ALA A 65 -5.80 10.52 -8.65
N LYS A 66 -5.72 9.33 -8.02
CA LYS A 66 -6.42 9.03 -6.74
C LYS A 66 -5.51 8.30 -5.78
N ALA A 67 -4.77 9.07 -4.98
CA ALA A 67 -3.80 8.55 -4.02
C ALA A 67 -4.41 7.57 -3.01
N ASP A 68 -5.60 7.89 -2.46
CA ASP A 68 -6.32 7.01 -1.53
C ASP A 68 -6.60 5.64 -2.15
N THR A 69 -7.17 5.62 -3.36
CA THR A 69 -7.52 4.38 -4.06
C THR A 69 -6.26 3.57 -4.37
N TYR A 70 -5.18 4.23 -4.79
CA TYR A 70 -3.90 3.57 -5.03
C TYR A 70 -3.39 2.83 -3.80
N LEU A 71 -3.39 3.48 -2.62
CA LEU A 71 -2.92 2.87 -1.37
C LEU A 71 -3.75 1.63 -0.98
N PHE A 72 -5.08 1.74 -1.02
CA PHE A 72 -5.95 0.61 -0.69
C PHE A 72 -5.79 -0.56 -1.68
N VAL A 73 -5.70 -0.27 -2.98
CA VAL A 73 -5.49 -1.30 -4.01
C VAL A 73 -4.12 -1.96 -3.84
N ALA A 74 -3.07 -1.20 -3.56
CA ALA A 74 -1.72 -1.74 -3.33
C ALA A 74 -1.69 -2.71 -2.14
N VAL A 75 -2.30 -2.32 -1.01
CA VAL A 75 -2.41 -3.18 0.17
C VAL A 75 -3.24 -4.43 -0.12
N LYS A 76 -4.42 -4.28 -0.74
CA LYS A 76 -5.28 -5.42 -1.12
C LYS A 76 -4.53 -6.43 -2.00
N ASN A 77 -3.82 -5.94 -3.02
CA ASN A 77 -3.06 -6.78 -3.93
C ASN A 77 -1.93 -7.54 -3.21
N ARG A 78 -1.28 -6.90 -2.23
CA ARG A 78 -0.24 -7.53 -1.42
C ARG A 78 -0.80 -8.57 -0.45
N CYS A 79 -1.91 -8.28 0.22
CA CYS A 79 -2.63 -9.28 1.05
C CYS A 79 -3.00 -10.52 0.21
N TYR A 80 -3.54 -10.31 -0.99
CA TYR A 80 -3.90 -11.42 -1.88
C TYR A 80 -2.69 -12.21 -2.38
N ASN A 81 -1.58 -11.53 -2.68
CA ASN A 81 -0.33 -12.18 -3.07
C ASN A 81 0.24 -13.04 -1.92
N LEU A 82 0.16 -12.56 -0.68
CA LEU A 82 0.58 -13.34 0.49
C LEU A 82 -0.30 -14.58 0.67
N TYR A 83 -1.63 -14.43 0.56
CA TYR A 83 -2.58 -15.55 0.62
C TYR A 83 -2.33 -16.59 -0.49
N ARG A 84 -1.98 -16.14 -1.71
CA ARG A 84 -1.60 -17.04 -2.83
C ARG A 84 -0.26 -17.75 -2.64
N LYS A 85 0.65 -17.20 -1.84
CA LYS A 85 1.93 -17.85 -1.52
C LYS A 85 1.75 -18.92 -0.46
N THR A 86 0.84 -18.73 0.49
CA THR A 86 0.55 -19.70 1.55
C THR A 86 -0.40 -20.81 1.11
N VAL A 87 -1.27 -20.54 0.12
CA VAL A 87 -2.13 -21.54 -0.52
C VAL A 87 -1.74 -21.67 -1.99
N PRO A 88 -1.12 -22.78 -2.45
CA PRO A 88 -0.90 -23.01 -3.88
C PRO A 88 -2.27 -23.23 -4.56
N MET A 89 -2.95 -22.15 -4.92
CA MET A 89 -4.30 -22.25 -5.46
C MET A 89 -4.27 -22.37 -6.98
N LYS A 90 -4.79 -23.50 -7.46
CA LYS A 90 -5.30 -23.68 -8.83
C LYS A 90 -6.18 -22.48 -9.16
N ILE A 91 -5.80 -21.79 -10.23
CA ILE A 91 -6.50 -20.65 -10.79
C ILE A 91 -7.83 -21.16 -11.36
N THR A 92 -8.94 -20.94 -10.66
CA THR A 92 -10.24 -20.81 -11.32
C THR A 92 -10.49 -19.32 -11.43
N ILE A 93 -10.23 -18.81 -12.63
CA ILE A 93 -10.62 -17.47 -13.04
C ILE A 93 -12.12 -17.58 -13.32
N GLU A 94 -12.96 -16.98 -12.48
CA GLU A 94 -14.34 -16.72 -12.85
C GLU A 94 -14.40 -15.41 -13.65
N GLU A 95 -15.27 -15.47 -14.65
CA GLU A 95 -15.37 -14.74 -15.93
C GLU A 95 -15.44 -13.20 -15.86
#